data_AF-A0AA95F6V0-F1
#
_entry.id   AF-A0AA95F6V0-F1
#
_cell.length_a   1.000
_cell.length_b   1.000
_cell.length_c   1.000
_cell.angle_alpha   90.00
_cell.angle_beta   90.00
_cell.angle_gamma   90.00
#
_symmetry.space_group_name_H-M   'P 1'
#
loop_
_entity.id
_entity.type
_entity.pdbx_description
1 polymer ?
#
loop_
_entity_poly.entity_id
_entity_poly.type
_entity_poly.pdbx_seq_one_letter_code
_entity_poly.pdbx_strand_id
1 'polypeptide(L)'
;MIAFLKVWRGVAEPKVVTLISFFVYVGAAAGSIWTFTEPSLTLLGELGPIITRVLAVLIFLGALMASAAALPGYWALERVGVAFMILGLAGYFGVVIYMHATSEGSRAQQLTGLFVGIGLLAAQLARIWSKDWAPSKARIT
;
A
#
# COMPACT_ATOMS: atom_id res chain seq x y z
N MET A 1 28.56 -0.85 -11.40
CA MET A 1 27.87 -0.32 -12.59
C MET A 1 26.96 -1.35 -13.29
N ILE A 2 27.40 -2.60 -13.50
CA ILE A 2 26.64 -3.61 -14.25
C ILE A 2 25.32 -4.05 -13.55
N ALA A 3 25.32 -4.23 -12.23
CA ALA A 3 24.12 -4.64 -11.48
C ALA A 3 23.01 -3.58 -11.52
N PHE A 4 23.35 -2.31 -11.36
CA PHE A 4 22.41 -1.18 -11.46
C PHE A 4 21.74 -1.12 -12.83
N LEU A 5 22.51 -1.26 -13.91
CA LEU A 5 21.97 -1.25 -15.27
C LEU A 5 21.04 -2.44 -15.53
N LYS A 6 21.32 -3.61 -14.94
CA LYS A 6 20.46 -4.80 -15.06
C LYS A 6 19.13 -4.59 -14.35
N VAL A 7 19.13 -4.02 -13.14
CA VAL A 7 17.91 -3.67 -12.42
C VAL A 7 17.14 -2.59 -13.17
N TRP A 8 17.81 -1.52 -13.61
CA TRP A 8 17.19 -0.39 -14.32
C TRP A 8 16.52 -0.79 -15.64
N ARG A 9 17.07 -1.79 -16.35
CA ARG A 9 16.45 -2.36 -17.56
C ARG A 9 15.27 -3.27 -17.26
N GLY A 10 15.18 -3.82 -16.06
CA GLY A 10 14.08 -4.67 -15.62
C GLY A 10 12.88 -3.90 -15.05
N VAL A 11 13.01 -2.60 -14.80
CA VAL A 11 11.93 -1.76 -14.28
C VAL A 11 10.85 -1.55 -15.36
N ALA A 12 9.60 -1.87 -15.01
CA ALA A 12 8.46 -1.66 -15.88
C ALA A 12 8.20 -0.16 -16.15
N GLU A 13 7.85 0.16 -17.40
CA GLU A 13 7.48 1.52 -17.81
C GLU A 13 6.06 1.91 -17.32
N PRO A 14 5.83 3.19 -16.94
CA PRO A 14 6.79 4.29 -16.84
C PRO A 14 7.68 4.21 -15.58
N LYS A 15 9.01 4.20 -15.75
CA LYS A 15 9.96 3.87 -14.66
C LYS A 15 9.84 4.71 -13.40
N VAL A 16 9.65 6.02 -13.56
CA VAL A 16 9.59 6.95 -12.41
C VAL A 16 8.39 6.63 -11.53
N VAL A 17 7.22 6.42 -12.14
CA VAL A 17 6.00 6.07 -11.39
C VAL A 17 6.18 4.73 -10.71
N THR A 18 6.75 3.73 -11.41
CA THR A 18 7.02 2.41 -10.84
C THR A 18 7.96 2.47 -9.63
N LEU A 19 9.02 3.28 -9.68
CA LEU A 19 9.94 3.47 -8.56
C LEU A 19 9.27 4.17 -7.39
N ILE A 20 8.48 5.22 -7.65
CA ILE A 20 7.73 5.92 -6.61
C ILE A 20 6.76 4.94 -5.94
N SER A 21 5.98 4.17 -6.71
CA SER A 21 5.09 3.14 -6.18
C SER A 21 5.84 2.13 -5.34
N PHE A 22 6.99 1.63 -5.81
CA PHE A 22 7.83 0.70 -5.05
C PHE A 22 8.22 1.25 -3.68
N PHE A 23 8.73 2.49 -3.60
CA PHE A 23 9.10 3.09 -2.33
C PHE A 23 7.90 3.38 -1.41
N VAL A 24 6.74 3.76 -1.99
CA VAL A 24 5.49 3.90 -1.23
C VAL A 24 5.08 2.57 -0.61
N TYR A 25 5.16 1.46 -1.35
CA TYR A 25 4.85 0.14 -0.85
C TYR A 25 5.85 -0.31 0.22
N VAL A 26 7.15 -0.10 0.02
CA VAL A 26 8.17 -0.40 1.05
C VAL A 26 7.93 0.42 2.33
N GLY A 27 7.60 1.70 2.19
CA GLY A 27 7.25 2.57 3.32
C GLY A 27 6.01 2.07 4.07
N ALA A 28 4.96 1.65 3.34
CA ALA A 28 3.76 1.07 3.93
C ALA A 28 4.04 -0.25 4.65
N ALA A 29 4.90 -1.11 4.10
CA ALA A 29 5.33 -2.34 4.75
C ALA A 29 6.06 -2.05 6.07
N ALA A 30 7.03 -1.11 6.05
CA ALA A 30 7.77 -0.70 7.25
C ALA A 30 6.84 -0.10 8.32
N GLY A 31 5.93 0.79 7.93
CA GLY A 31 4.94 1.37 8.86
C GLY A 31 3.98 0.33 9.45
N SER A 32 3.67 -0.73 8.69
CA SER A 32 2.83 -1.83 9.16
C SER A 32 3.56 -2.74 10.15
N ILE A 33 4.86 -2.99 9.94
CA ILE A 33 5.71 -3.68 10.93
C ILE A 33 5.71 -2.88 12.23
N TRP A 34 5.96 -1.57 12.14
CA TRP A 34 5.95 -0.69 13.33
C TRP A 34 4.61 -0.75 14.06
N THR A 35 3.49 -0.67 13.33
CA THR A 35 2.15 -0.75 13.91
C THR A 35 1.88 -2.12 14.55
N PHE A 36 2.46 -3.19 14.01
CA PHE A 36 2.31 -4.53 14.56
C PHE A 36 3.09 -4.70 15.88
N THR A 37 4.29 -4.15 15.97
CA THR A 37 5.15 -4.24 17.17
C THR A 37 4.75 -3.24 18.24
N GLU A 38 4.43 -2.01 17.84
CA GLU A 38 4.09 -0.87 18.69
C GLU A 38 2.79 -0.20 18.19
N PRO A 39 1.63 -0.86 18.39
CA PRO A 39 0.36 -0.26 18.04
C PRO A 39 0.11 0.97 18.91
N SER A 40 -0.42 2.05 18.30
CA SER A 40 -0.78 3.25 19.06
C SER A 40 -1.83 2.93 20.14
N LEU A 41 -1.70 3.55 21.31
CA LEU A 41 -2.66 3.38 22.42
C LEU A 41 -4.09 3.72 21.99
N THR A 42 -4.22 4.69 21.09
CA THR A 42 -5.47 5.11 20.47
C THR A 42 -6.12 4.00 19.65
N LEU A 43 -5.37 3.27 18.82
CA LEU A 43 -5.92 2.11 18.09
C LEU A 43 -6.27 0.97 19.05
N LEU A 44 -5.38 0.68 20.00
CA LEU A 44 -5.58 -0.40 20.97
C LEU A 44 -6.85 -0.23 21.79
N GLY A 45 -7.16 1.01 22.21
CA GLY A 45 -8.34 1.31 23.03
C GLY A 45 -9.67 1.01 22.33
N GLU A 46 -9.78 1.25 21.03
CA GLU A 46 -11.06 1.12 20.31
C GLU A 46 -11.22 -0.20 19.57
N LEU A 47 -10.17 -0.65 18.88
CA LEU A 47 -10.21 -1.87 18.07
C LEU A 47 -9.84 -3.12 18.85
N GLY A 48 -9.18 -2.93 19.99
CA GLY A 48 -8.46 -4.00 20.67
C GLY A 48 -7.21 -4.46 19.89
N PRO A 49 -6.39 -5.29 20.55
CA PRO A 49 -5.11 -5.74 20.00
C PRO A 49 -5.26 -6.65 18.78
N ILE A 50 -6.33 -7.45 18.71
CA ILE A 50 -6.52 -8.45 17.65
C ILE A 50 -6.81 -7.75 16.31
N ILE A 51 -7.83 -6.88 16.25
CA ILE A 51 -8.22 -6.22 15.00
C ILE A 51 -7.10 -5.30 14.50
N THR A 52 -6.45 -4.57 15.41
CA THR A 52 -5.29 -3.73 15.08
C THR A 52 -4.19 -4.54 14.38
N ARG A 53 -3.86 -5.72 14.90
CA ARG A 53 -2.85 -6.61 14.29
C ARG A 53 -3.31 -7.19 12.97
N VAL A 54 -4.60 -7.55 12.83
CA VAL A 54 -5.16 -8.04 11.56
C VAL A 54 -5.04 -6.98 10.47
N LEU A 55 -5.39 -5.72 10.77
CA LEU A 55 -5.24 -4.61 9.82
C LEU A 55 -3.77 -4.38 9.46
N ALA A 56 -2.87 -4.39 10.45
CA ALA A 56 -1.43 -4.24 10.22
C ALA A 56 -0.87 -5.37 9.33
N VAL A 57 -1.25 -6.62 9.57
CA VAL A 57 -0.84 -7.77 8.75
C VAL A 57 -1.39 -7.65 7.33
N LEU A 58 -2.64 -7.22 7.17
CA LEU A 58 -3.27 -7.07 5.87
C LEU A 58 -2.55 -6.02 5.01
N ILE A 59 -2.24 -4.85 5.58
CA ILE A 59 -1.47 -3.80 4.90
C ILE A 59 -0.04 -4.28 4.63
N PHE A 60 0.60 -4.95 5.60
CA PHE A 60 1.95 -5.49 5.45
C PHE A 60 2.06 -6.48 4.29
N LEU A 61 1.20 -7.50 4.25
CA LEU A 61 1.19 -8.51 3.19
C LEU A 61 0.87 -7.87 1.84
N GLY A 62 -0.09 -6.94 1.80
CA GLY A 62 -0.43 -6.18 0.61
C GLY A 62 0.76 -5.40 0.05
N ALA A 63 1.44 -4.66 0.92
CA ALA A 63 2.60 -3.85 0.59
C ALA A 63 3.81 -4.68 0.17
N LEU A 64 4.03 -5.84 0.80
CA LEU A 64 5.10 -6.77 0.43
C LEU A 64 4.85 -7.37 -0.97
N MET A 65 3.63 -7.81 -1.26
CA MET A 65 3.26 -8.31 -2.59
C MET A 65 3.38 -7.22 -3.66
N ALA A 66 2.88 -6.02 -3.38
CA ALA A 66 2.93 -4.89 -4.31
C ALA A 66 4.37 -4.42 -4.59
N SER A 67 5.23 -4.34 -3.58
CA SER A 67 6.64 -3.99 -3.76
C SER A 67 7.42 -5.03 -4.56
N ALA A 68 7.23 -6.32 -4.26
CA ALA A 68 7.84 -7.41 -5.02
C ALA A 68 7.38 -7.45 -6.49
N ALA A 69 6.14 -7.02 -6.75
CA ALA A 69 5.54 -7.01 -8.08
C ALA A 69 5.85 -5.76 -8.91
N ALA A 70 6.02 -4.60 -8.27
CA ALA A 70 6.09 -3.30 -8.94
C ALA A 70 7.24 -3.19 -9.94
N LEU A 71 8.47 -3.49 -9.50
CA LEU A 71 9.67 -3.38 -10.33
C LEU A 71 9.62 -4.29 -11.58
N PRO A 72 9.39 -5.62 -11.45
CA PRO A 72 9.34 -6.53 -12.60
C PRO A 72 8.06 -6.37 -13.45
N GLY A 73 7.06 -5.62 -13.00
CA GLY A 73 5.79 -5.44 -13.71
C GLY A 73 4.84 -6.63 -13.58
N TYR A 74 4.84 -7.32 -12.44
CA TYR A 74 3.88 -8.40 -12.17
C TYR A 74 2.51 -7.83 -11.77
N TRP A 75 1.80 -7.20 -12.72
CA TRP A 75 0.59 -6.42 -12.46
C TRP A 75 -0.54 -7.20 -11.78
N ALA A 76 -0.64 -8.52 -11.98
CA ALA A 76 -1.62 -9.35 -11.27
C ALA A 76 -1.33 -9.42 -9.75
N LEU A 77 -0.08 -9.63 -9.38
CA LEU A 77 0.34 -9.66 -7.99
C LEU A 77 0.27 -8.27 -7.36
N GLU A 78 0.65 -7.22 -8.11
CA GLU A 78 0.51 -5.83 -7.65
C GLU A 78 -0.96 -5.49 -7.37
N ARG A 79 -1.91 -5.90 -8.24
CA ARG A 79 -3.35 -5.70 -8.03
C ARG A 79 -3.84 -6.29 -6.71
N VAL A 80 -3.48 -7.54 -6.43
CA VAL A 80 -3.86 -8.21 -5.17
C VAL A 80 -3.23 -7.51 -3.97
N GLY A 81 -1.94 -7.14 -4.09
CA GLY A 81 -1.23 -6.40 -3.04
C GLY A 81 -1.88 -5.06 -2.72
N VAL A 82 -2.16 -4.26 -3.74
CA VAL A 82 -2.83 -2.95 -3.59
C VAL A 82 -4.25 -3.13 -3.04
N ALA A 83 -5.01 -4.13 -3.47
CA ALA A 83 -6.34 -4.40 -2.93
C ALA A 83 -6.31 -4.73 -1.43
N PHE A 84 -5.32 -5.51 -0.97
CA PHE A 84 -5.14 -5.80 0.45
C PHE A 84 -4.79 -4.54 1.24
N MET A 85 -3.90 -3.69 0.72
CA MET A 85 -3.60 -2.40 1.35
C MET A 85 -4.83 -1.50 1.46
N ILE A 86 -5.63 -1.40 0.40
CA ILE A 86 -6.88 -0.63 0.40
C ILE A 86 -7.84 -1.17 1.45
N LEU A 87 -8.01 -2.49 1.54
CA LEU A 87 -8.92 -3.09 2.52
C LEU A 87 -8.46 -2.82 3.96
N GLY A 88 -7.16 -2.93 4.24
CA GLY A 88 -6.60 -2.61 5.55
C GLY A 88 -6.73 -1.14 5.93
N LEU A 89 -6.45 -0.23 4.98
CA LEU A 89 -6.61 1.21 5.17
C LEU A 89 -8.09 1.61 5.29
N ALA A 90 -9.00 0.97 4.55
CA ALA A 90 -10.44 1.22 4.67
C ALA A 90 -10.97 0.80 6.05
N GLY A 91 -10.48 -0.33 6.59
CA GLY A 91 -10.76 -0.74 7.96
C GLY A 91 -10.30 0.32 8.97
N TYR A 92 -9.06 0.82 8.84
CA TYR A 92 -8.56 1.88 9.71
C TYR A 92 -9.33 3.20 9.51
N PHE A 93 -9.69 3.54 8.28
CA PHE A 93 -10.48 4.73 7.97
C PHE A 93 -11.85 4.72 8.65
N GLY A 94 -12.55 3.58 8.63
CA GLY A 94 -13.82 3.42 9.35
C GLY A 94 -13.68 3.65 10.87
N VAL A 95 -12.56 3.21 11.45
CA VAL A 95 -12.25 3.43 12.87
C VAL A 95 -11.99 4.89 13.16
N VAL A 96 -11.21 5.58 12.33
CA VAL A 96 -10.97 7.02 12.52
C VAL A 96 -12.27 7.82 12.37
N ILE A 97 -13.17 7.43 11.46
CA ILE A 97 -14.51 8.05 11.34
C ILE A 97 -15.30 7.84 12.63
N TYR A 98 -15.36 6.61 13.13
CA TYR A 98 -16.06 6.30 14.37
C TYR A 98 -15.51 7.14 15.53
N MET A 99 -14.18 7.15 15.69
CA MET A 99 -13.53 7.91 16.76
C MET A 99 -13.67 9.43 16.57
N HIS A 100 -13.80 9.93 15.34
CA HIS A 100 -14.07 11.34 15.10
C HIS A 100 -15.47 11.75 15.56
N ALA A 101 -16.43 10.82 15.52
CA ALA A 101 -17.80 11.04 15.97
C ALA A 101 -17.97 10.85 17.49
N THR A 102 -17.15 9.99 18.13
CA THR A 102 -17.35 9.60 19.54
C THR A 102 -16.33 10.18 20.53
N SER A 103 -15.14 10.56 20.08
CA SER A 103 -14.08 11.10 20.96
C SER A 103 -13.97 12.61 20.88
N GLU A 104 -13.47 13.23 21.95
CA GLU A 104 -13.04 14.63 21.92
C GLU A 104 -11.77 14.80 21.06
N GLY A 105 -11.71 15.91 20.32
CA GLY A 105 -10.57 16.26 19.46
C GLY A 105 -10.80 15.98 17.97
N SER A 106 -10.31 16.89 17.13
CA SER A 106 -10.44 16.75 15.68
C SER A 106 -9.46 15.73 15.11
N ARG A 107 -10.00 14.80 14.33
CA ARG A 107 -9.22 13.82 13.55
C ARG A 107 -9.26 14.09 12.05
N ALA A 108 -9.70 15.29 11.66
CA ALA A 108 -9.85 15.69 10.26
C ALA A 108 -8.56 15.53 9.45
N GLN A 109 -7.40 15.78 10.06
CA GLN A 109 -6.11 15.61 9.38
C GLN A 109 -5.79 14.13 9.12
N GLN A 110 -6.09 13.24 10.07
CA GLN A 110 -5.91 11.80 9.89
C GLN A 110 -6.86 11.27 8.81
N LEU A 111 -8.12 11.70 8.84
CA LEU A 111 -9.11 11.36 7.82
C LEU A 111 -8.69 11.83 6.43
N THR A 112 -8.20 13.07 6.30
CA THR A 112 -7.70 13.61 5.02
C THR A 112 -6.53 12.77 4.51
N GLY A 113 -5.55 12.46 5.38
CA GLY A 113 -4.41 11.63 5.00
C GLY A 113 -4.79 10.23 4.53
N LEU A 114 -5.72 9.58 5.24
CA LEU A 114 -6.23 8.27 4.87
C LEU A 114 -7.04 8.31 3.57
N PHE A 115 -7.90 9.30 3.41
CA PHE A 115 -8.68 9.49 2.18
C PHE A 115 -7.77 9.69 0.96
N VAL A 116 -6.77 10.55 1.07
CA VAL A 116 -5.77 10.76 0.01
C VAL A 116 -4.98 9.48 -0.25
N GLY A 117 -4.50 8.80 0.79
CA GLY A 117 -3.76 7.53 0.65
C GLY A 117 -4.55 6.44 -0.06
N ILE A 118 -5.80 6.22 0.36
CA ILE A 118 -6.72 5.27 -0.29
C ILE A 118 -7.00 5.69 -1.73
N GLY A 119 -7.23 6.98 -1.98
CA GLY A 119 -7.46 7.51 -3.33
C GLY A 119 -6.28 7.30 -4.26
N LEU A 120 -5.05 7.52 -3.79
CA LEU A 120 -3.83 7.26 -4.56
C LEU A 120 -3.64 5.77 -4.86
N LEU A 121 -3.92 4.88 -3.90
CA LEU A 121 -3.89 3.43 -4.13
C LEU A 121 -4.98 2.98 -5.10
N ALA A 122 -6.18 3.54 -5.01
CA ALA A 122 -7.27 3.24 -5.94
C ALA A 122 -6.95 3.73 -7.36
N ALA A 123 -6.36 4.92 -7.50
CA ALA A 123 -5.89 5.43 -8.79
C ALA A 123 -4.78 4.54 -9.37
N GLN A 124 -3.86 4.07 -8.54
CA GLN A 124 -2.84 3.11 -8.95
C GLN A 124 -3.47 1.78 -9.38
N LEU A 125 -4.43 1.26 -8.61
CA LEU A 125 -5.15 0.03 -8.94
C LEU A 125 -5.85 0.15 -10.30
N ALA A 126 -6.54 1.27 -10.54
CA ALA A 126 -7.18 1.57 -11.81
C ALA A 126 -6.16 1.62 -12.97
N ARG A 127 -5.00 2.28 -12.76
CA ARG A 127 -3.91 2.39 -13.74
C ARG A 127 -3.35 1.01 -14.15
N ILE A 128 -3.27 0.08 -13.20
CA ILE A 128 -2.74 -1.28 -13.47
C ILE A 128 -3.84 -2.28 -13.85
N TRP A 129 -5.13 -1.90 -13.76
CA TRP A 129 -6.26 -2.81 -13.98
C TRP A 129 -6.33 -3.33 -15.42
N SER A 130 -6.10 -2.45 -16.39
CA SER A 130 -6.13 -2.76 -17.82
C SER A 130 -4.83 -3.36 -18.35
N LYS A 131 -3.82 -3.55 -17.49
CA LYS A 131 -2.52 -4.09 -17.91
C LYS A 131 -2.53 -5.61 -17.80
N ASP A 132 -2.45 -6.27 -18.95
CA ASP A 132 -2.22 -7.72 -19.00
C ASP A 132 -0.84 -8.10 -18.49
N TRP A 133 -0.69 -9.37 -18.11
CA TRP A 133 0.57 -9.95 -17.63
C TRP A 133 1.72 -9.68 -18.61
N ALA A 134 2.68 -8.85 -18.22
CA ALA A 134 3.83 -8.50 -19.06
C ALA A 134 5.15 -8.50 -18.25
N PRO A 135 5.64 -9.68 -17.83
CA PRO A 135 6.97 -9.77 -17.23
C PRO A 135 8.02 -9.54 -18.31
N SER A 136 8.54 -8.32 -18.38
CA SER A 136 9.76 -7.92 -19.11
C SER A 136 9.83 -8.10 -20.65
N LYS A 137 8.82 -8.66 -21.34
CA LYS A 137 8.89 -8.87 -22.80
C LYS A 137 7.54 -8.73 -23.51
N ALA A 138 7.28 -7.57 -24.09
CA ALA A 138 6.52 -7.46 -25.34
C ALA A 138 6.86 -6.10 -25.99
N ARG A 139 7.56 -6.17 -27.12
CA ARG A 139 8.01 -5.09 -28.02
C ARG A 139 9.34 -4.41 -27.71
N ILE A 140 10.41 -5.16 -27.98
CA ILE A 140 11.36 -4.66 -28.98
C ILE A 140 10.67 -4.89 -30.34
N THR A 141 9.88 -3.92 -30.81
CA THR A 141 9.48 -3.75 -32.21
C THR A 141 9.20 -2.28 -32.40
#